data_AF-A0A2S7TZ00-F1
#
_entry.id   AF-A0A2S7TZ00-F1
#
_cell.length_a   1.000
_cell.length_b   1.000
_cell.length_c   1.000
_cell.angle_alpha   90.00
_cell.angle_beta   90.00
_cell.angle_gamma   90.00
#
_symmetry.space_group_name_H-M   'P 1'
#
loop_
_entity.id
_entity.type
_entity.pdbx_description
1 polymer ?
#
loop_
_entity_poly.entity_id
_entity_poly.type
_entity_poly.pdbx_seq_one_letter_code
_entity_poly.pdbx_strand_id
1 'polypeptide(L)'
;MTYHLFRQVRVTVLSVALLAIGLSDGVSAEGLSRRGIVSIDINKITDVLSSNGDSTVIPKRCVLHLPAGLENKIARKPNQKYAKFSEFYRKNQTWIFKMEITMAEARGDTLINIEKLNRATKLGKVVLAVHNGHPIAVRTPMKPANDAQIVEIRK
;
A
#
# COMPACT_ATOMS: atom_id res chain seq x y z
N MET A 1 47.96 -24.47 -32.03
CA MET A 1 46.89 -23.72 -31.34
C MET A 1 45.66 -24.62 -31.37
N THR A 2 45.50 -25.46 -30.35
CA THR A 2 44.41 -26.45 -30.28
C THR A 2 44.08 -26.67 -28.82
N TYR A 3 42.86 -26.26 -28.48
CA TYR A 3 42.37 -26.12 -27.11
C TYR A 3 41.83 -27.44 -26.56
N HIS A 4 42.10 -27.62 -25.27
CA HIS A 4 41.43 -28.44 -24.26
C HIS A 4 40.08 -29.09 -24.64
N LEU A 5 39.97 -30.40 -24.40
CA LEU A 5 38.68 -31.02 -24.10
C LEU A 5 38.78 -31.79 -22.78
N PHE A 6 38.54 -31.05 -21.70
CA PHE A 6 38.41 -31.57 -20.34
C PHE A 6 36.92 -31.84 -20.06
N ARG A 7 36.64 -33.06 -19.59
CA ARG A 7 35.79 -33.33 -18.41
C ARG A 7 34.29 -33.00 -18.51
N GLN A 8 33.48 -34.06 -18.56
CA GLN A 8 32.24 -34.13 -17.79
C GLN A 8 32.10 -35.53 -17.17
N VAL A 9 32.44 -35.62 -15.88
CA VAL A 9 32.22 -36.80 -15.03
C VAL A 9 30.78 -36.71 -14.52
N ARG A 10 30.00 -37.75 -14.82
CA ARG A 10 28.63 -37.94 -14.33
C ARG A 10 28.65 -38.08 -12.81
N VAL A 11 28.07 -37.13 -12.09
CA VAL A 11 27.84 -37.24 -10.65
C VAL A 11 26.47 -37.87 -10.45
N THR A 12 26.46 -39.17 -10.20
CA THR A 12 25.29 -39.90 -9.69
C THR A 12 25.28 -39.74 -8.17
N VAL A 13 24.35 -38.98 -7.62
CA VAL A 13 24.15 -38.90 -6.16
C VAL A 13 23.27 -40.07 -5.76
N LEU A 14 23.89 -41.06 -5.11
CA LEU A 14 23.23 -42.21 -4.51
C LEU A 14 22.71 -41.81 -3.11
N SER A 15 21.40 -41.94 -2.89
CA SER A 15 20.79 -41.86 -1.56
C SER A 15 20.97 -43.19 -0.83
N VAL A 16 21.52 -43.19 0.40
CA VAL A 16 21.29 -44.24 1.41
C VAL A 16 21.22 -43.61 2.80
N ALA A 17 20.28 -44.12 3.58
CA ALA A 17 19.70 -43.58 4.80
C ALA A 17 20.42 -43.99 6.10
N LEU A 18 20.01 -43.27 7.16
CA LEU A 18 19.86 -43.68 8.56
C LEU A 18 21.05 -44.36 9.28
N LEU A 19 21.60 -43.66 10.27
CA LEU A 19 21.95 -44.29 11.54
C LEU A 19 21.49 -43.39 12.71
N ALA A 20 20.45 -43.85 13.38
CA ALA A 20 20.00 -43.32 14.66
C ALA A 20 20.96 -43.77 15.78
N ILE A 21 21.21 -42.90 16.76
CA ILE A 21 21.33 -43.19 18.20
C ILE A 21 21.40 -41.82 18.89
N GLY A 22 20.51 -41.55 19.84
CA GLY A 22 20.68 -40.41 20.75
C GLY A 22 19.41 -39.89 21.39
N LEU A 23 18.98 -40.58 22.44
CA LEU A 23 18.40 -40.05 23.69
C LEU A 23 17.14 -39.17 23.65
N SER A 24 16.11 -39.68 24.32
CA SER A 24 15.10 -38.96 25.10
C SER A 24 15.41 -37.48 25.32
N ASP A 25 14.62 -36.61 24.70
CA ASP A 25 13.62 -35.84 25.43
C ASP A 25 12.53 -35.38 24.46
N GLY A 26 11.29 -35.66 24.82
CA GLY A 26 10.11 -35.28 24.05
C GLY A 26 9.98 -33.76 24.00
N VAL A 27 10.64 -33.11 23.03
CA VAL A 27 10.26 -31.78 22.58
C VAL A 27 9.21 -31.98 21.50
N SER A 28 7.96 -31.98 21.96
CA SER A 28 6.78 -31.82 21.12
C SER A 28 6.98 -30.61 20.20
N ALA A 29 7.04 -30.86 18.90
CA ALA A 29 7.11 -29.83 17.87
C ALA A 29 5.76 -29.11 17.65
N GLU A 30 4.88 -29.11 18.65
CA GLU A 30 3.60 -28.40 18.64
C GLU A 30 3.74 -27.02 19.29
N GLY A 31 4.54 -26.14 18.68
CA GLY A 31 4.81 -24.82 19.24
C GLY A 31 4.86 -23.67 18.24
N LEU A 32 4.84 -23.96 16.93
CA LEU A 32 4.64 -22.94 15.91
C LEU A 32 3.19 -23.03 15.43
N SER A 33 2.30 -22.55 16.30
CA SER A 33 1.01 -22.02 15.87
C SER A 33 1.33 -20.98 14.80
N ARG A 34 1.23 -21.41 13.54
CA ARG A 34 1.17 -20.55 12.37
C ARG A 34 0.05 -19.58 12.70
N ARG A 35 0.38 -18.37 13.16
CA ARG A 35 -0.60 -17.28 13.31
C ARG A 35 -1.45 -17.36 12.07
N GLY A 36 -2.71 -17.77 12.24
CA GLY A 36 -3.56 -18.16 11.13
C GLY A 36 -3.43 -17.11 10.06
N ILE A 37 -3.04 -17.51 8.85
CA ILE A 37 -3.00 -16.57 7.73
C ILE A 37 -4.43 -16.11 7.57
N VAL A 38 -4.74 -14.94 8.12
CA VAL A 38 -6.01 -14.27 7.90
C VAL A 38 -6.02 -14.01 6.41
N SER A 39 -6.88 -14.71 5.67
CA SER A 39 -7.09 -14.44 4.26
C SER A 39 -7.77 -13.08 4.15
N ILE A 40 -6.97 -12.02 4.05
CA ILE A 40 -7.46 -10.66 3.87
C ILE A 40 -7.83 -10.50 2.40
N ASP A 41 -9.11 -10.25 2.13
CA ASP A 41 -9.56 -9.82 0.81
C ASP A 41 -8.98 -8.43 0.52
N ILE A 42 -8.00 -8.37 -0.37
CA ILE A 42 -7.26 -7.15 -0.70
C ILE A 42 -8.17 -6.03 -1.20
N ASN A 43 -9.28 -6.36 -1.85
CA ASN A 43 -10.23 -5.38 -2.39
C ASN A 43 -10.94 -4.58 -1.29
N LYS A 44 -10.95 -5.10 -0.05
CA LYS A 44 -11.53 -4.39 1.11
C LYS A 44 -10.63 -3.27 1.62
N ILE A 45 -9.33 -3.34 1.33
CA ILE A 45 -8.32 -2.42 1.87
C ILE A 45 -7.67 -1.55 0.79
N THR A 46 -8.00 -1.75 -0.48
CA THR A 46 -7.44 -0.98 -1.61
C THR A 46 -8.50 -0.39 -2.54
N ASP A 47 -8.13 0.71 -3.19
CA ASP A 47 -8.81 1.25 -4.37
C ASP A 47 -7.89 1.10 -5.58
N VAL A 48 -8.47 1.10 -6.79
CA VAL A 48 -7.71 1.04 -8.04
C VAL A 48 -7.91 2.34 -8.82
N LEU A 49 -6.80 2.99 -9.17
CA LEU A 49 -6.81 4.07 -10.15
C LEU A 49 -6.53 3.51 -11.54
N SER A 50 -7.26 3.98 -12.54
CA SER A 50 -7.15 3.49 -13.92
C SER A 50 -7.13 4.63 -14.92
N SER A 51 -6.23 4.55 -15.91
CA SER A 51 -6.13 5.52 -16.99
C SER A 51 -5.37 4.94 -18.18
N ASN A 52 -5.92 5.07 -19.40
CA ASN A 52 -5.25 4.72 -20.65
C ASN A 52 -4.63 3.30 -20.66
N GLY A 53 -5.35 2.31 -20.14
CA GLY A 53 -4.89 0.91 -20.09
C GLY A 53 -3.95 0.56 -18.93
N ASP A 54 -3.39 1.55 -18.24
CA ASP A 54 -2.63 1.35 -17.00
C ASP A 54 -3.54 1.44 -15.77
N SER A 55 -3.23 0.65 -14.74
CA SER A 55 -3.86 0.69 -13.42
C SER A 55 -2.81 0.72 -12.31
N THR A 56 -3.15 1.32 -11.18
CA THR A 56 -2.33 1.24 -9.97
C THR A 56 -3.21 1.07 -8.73
N VAL A 57 -2.70 0.35 -7.75
CA VAL A 57 -3.39 0.08 -6.49
C VAL A 57 -2.98 1.14 -5.48
N ILE A 58 -3.96 1.72 -4.80
CA ILE A 58 -3.74 2.64 -3.69
C ILE A 58 -4.50 2.12 -2.46
N PRO A 59 -4.09 2.48 -1.23
CA PRO A 59 -4.86 2.14 -0.04
C PRO A 59 -6.26 2.78 -0.08
N LYS A 60 -7.26 2.09 0.49
CA LYS A 60 -8.57 2.70 0.77
C LYS A 60 -8.37 3.96 1.63
N ARG A 61 -9.22 4.97 1.41
CA ARG A 61 -9.15 6.28 2.11
C ARG A 61 -7.87 7.07 1.83
N CYS A 62 -7.14 6.75 0.76
CA CYS A 62 -6.04 7.59 0.27
C CYS A 62 -6.56 8.79 -0.54
N VAL A 63 -7.70 8.65 -1.21
CA VAL A 63 -8.33 9.74 -1.96
C VAL A 63 -8.99 10.72 -0.98
N LEU A 64 -8.47 11.93 -0.92
CA LEU A 64 -8.99 13.01 -0.04
C LEU A 64 -10.04 13.85 -0.74
N HIS A 65 -9.95 13.98 -2.06
CA HIS A 65 -10.93 14.67 -2.88
C HIS A 65 -10.99 14.04 -4.27
N LEU A 66 -12.22 13.78 -4.71
CA LEU A 66 -12.54 13.27 -6.04
C LEU A 66 -13.52 14.24 -6.70
N PRO A 67 -13.08 15.05 -7.68
CA PRO A 67 -13.98 15.86 -8.47
C PRO A 67 -14.97 14.98 -9.25
N ALA A 68 -16.23 15.40 -9.37
CA ALA A 68 -17.29 14.64 -10.05
C ALA A 68 -16.91 14.21 -11.49
N GLY A 69 -16.17 15.06 -12.22
CA GLY A 69 -15.71 14.75 -13.59
C GLY A 69 -14.61 13.69 -13.68
N LEU A 70 -14.06 13.21 -12.56
CA LEU A 70 -12.96 12.24 -12.51
C LEU A 70 -13.33 10.95 -11.77
N GLU A 71 -14.61 10.74 -11.43
CA GLU A 71 -15.06 9.52 -10.74
C GLU A 71 -14.72 8.23 -11.52
N ASN A 72 -14.74 8.32 -12.85
CA ASN A 72 -14.36 7.22 -13.75
C ASN A 72 -12.88 6.80 -13.66
N LYS A 73 -12.03 7.59 -12.99
CA LYS A 73 -10.62 7.24 -12.75
C LYS A 73 -10.46 6.25 -11.60
N ILE A 74 -11.45 6.13 -10.72
CA ILE A 74 -11.48 5.08 -9.70
C ILE A 74 -12.23 3.88 -10.26
N ALA A 75 -11.49 2.81 -10.55
CA ALA A 75 -12.06 1.64 -11.18
C ALA A 75 -12.49 0.61 -10.13
N ARG A 76 -13.69 0.04 -10.30
CA ARG A 76 -14.12 -1.16 -9.55
C ARG A 76 -13.41 -2.43 -10.02
N LYS A 77 -12.94 -2.43 -11.27
CA LYS A 77 -12.21 -3.53 -11.89
C LYS A 77 -10.93 -2.99 -12.54
N PRO A 78 -9.76 -3.56 -12.24
CA PRO A 78 -8.51 -3.11 -12.82
C PRO A 78 -8.45 -3.31 -14.34
N ASN A 79 -7.72 -2.43 -15.03
CA ASN A 79 -7.35 -2.62 -16.42
C ASN A 79 -6.26 -3.69 -16.55
N GLN A 80 -5.94 -4.04 -17.80
CA GLN A 80 -5.07 -5.17 -18.13
C GLN A 80 -3.64 -5.08 -17.59
N LYS A 81 -3.12 -3.88 -17.27
CA LYS A 81 -1.73 -3.70 -16.82
C LYS A 81 -1.61 -2.91 -15.51
N TYR A 82 -1.00 -3.53 -14.50
CA TYR A 82 -0.61 -2.84 -13.28
C TYR A 82 0.75 -2.17 -13.42
N ALA A 83 0.83 -0.91 -13.00
CA ALA A 83 2.05 -0.13 -12.92
C ALA A 83 2.33 0.29 -11.47
N LYS A 84 3.62 0.49 -11.16
CA LYS A 84 4.04 1.09 -9.89
C LYS A 84 3.43 2.48 -9.77
N PHE A 85 3.04 2.89 -8.56
CA PHE A 85 2.41 4.19 -8.35
C PHE A 85 3.25 5.36 -8.89
N SER A 86 4.57 5.33 -8.72
CA SER A 86 5.47 6.38 -9.23
C SER A 86 5.41 6.51 -10.76
N GLU A 87 5.38 5.39 -11.48
CA GLU A 87 5.26 5.35 -12.94
C GLU A 87 3.88 5.78 -13.41
N PHE A 88 2.82 5.29 -12.73
CA PHE A 88 1.44 5.68 -13.00
C PHE A 88 1.25 7.18 -12.78
N TYR A 89 1.71 7.71 -11.65
CA TYR A 89 1.65 9.14 -11.33
C TYR A 89 2.37 9.97 -12.38
N ARG A 90 3.58 9.57 -12.80
CA ARG A 90 4.37 10.32 -13.78
C ARG A 90 3.61 10.56 -15.09
N LYS A 91 2.79 9.60 -15.52
CA LYS A 91 1.94 9.70 -16.73
C LYS A 91 0.61 10.45 -16.52
N ASN A 92 0.18 10.63 -15.26
CA ASN A 92 -1.16 11.08 -14.90
C ASN A 92 -1.19 12.36 -14.05
N GLN A 93 -0.09 13.13 -14.00
CA GLN A 93 0.05 14.37 -13.23
C GLN A 93 -0.96 15.47 -13.62
N THR A 94 -1.51 15.38 -14.83
CA THR A 94 -2.52 16.31 -15.33
C THR A 94 -3.80 16.27 -14.49
N TRP A 95 -4.17 15.09 -13.96
CA TRP A 95 -5.42 14.92 -13.20
C TRP A 95 -5.20 14.40 -11.76
N ILE A 96 -3.96 14.05 -11.38
CA ILE A 96 -3.61 13.65 -10.02
C ILE A 96 -2.79 14.75 -9.34
N PHE A 97 -3.15 15.06 -8.11
CA PHE A 97 -2.36 15.89 -7.21
C PHE A 97 -1.95 15.07 -5.98
N LYS A 98 -0.65 15.09 -5.64
CA LYS A 98 -0.12 14.49 -4.42
C LYS A 98 -0.12 15.53 -3.31
N MET A 99 -0.90 15.29 -2.27
CA MET A 99 -0.87 16.08 -1.05
C MET A 99 -0.07 15.34 0.02
N GLU A 100 1.13 15.87 0.29
CA GLU A 100 1.98 15.34 1.36
C GLU A 100 1.28 15.49 2.71
N ILE A 101 1.24 14.45 3.52
CA ILE A 101 0.71 14.49 4.88
C ILE A 101 1.69 13.86 5.86
N THR A 102 1.58 14.25 7.12
CA THR A 102 2.35 13.68 8.22
C THR A 102 1.79 12.31 8.62
N MET A 103 2.62 11.50 9.27
CA MET A 103 2.16 10.23 9.83
C MET A 103 1.11 10.41 10.93
N ALA A 104 1.18 11.51 11.70
CA ALA A 104 0.18 11.84 12.72
C ALA A 104 -1.19 12.13 12.08
N GLU A 105 -1.23 12.91 11.00
CA GLU A 105 -2.45 13.15 10.22
C GLU A 105 -3.01 11.85 9.62
N ALA A 106 -2.15 11.00 9.03
CA ALA A 106 -2.57 9.74 8.43
C ALA A 106 -3.19 8.77 9.45
N ARG A 107 -2.64 8.72 10.67
CA ARG A 107 -3.16 7.91 11.78
C ARG A 107 -4.45 8.48 12.39
N GLY A 108 -4.74 9.76 12.13
CA GLY A 108 -5.85 10.48 12.74
C GLY A 108 -5.53 11.03 14.13
N ASP A 109 -4.24 11.12 14.50
CA ASP A 109 -3.76 11.71 15.76
C ASP A 109 -3.88 13.24 15.72
N THR A 110 -3.76 13.82 14.52
CA THR A 110 -3.93 15.25 14.26
C THR A 110 -4.84 15.48 13.06
N LEU A 111 -5.51 16.64 13.03
CA LEU A 111 -6.34 17.04 11.89
C LEU A 111 -5.46 17.41 10.68
N ILE A 112 -5.93 17.07 9.48
CA ILE A 112 -5.35 17.59 8.24
C ILE A 112 -5.59 19.09 8.19
N ASN A 113 -4.55 19.86 7.85
CA ASN A 113 -4.69 21.30 7.64
C ASN A 113 -5.75 21.62 6.57
N ILE A 114 -6.85 22.26 7.00
CA ILE A 114 -8.03 22.53 6.17
C ILE A 114 -7.73 23.53 5.05
N GLU A 115 -6.88 24.53 5.29
CA GLU A 115 -6.49 25.50 4.25
C GLU A 115 -5.68 24.83 3.14
N LYS A 116 -4.80 23.90 3.50
CA LYS A 116 -4.04 23.10 2.55
C LYS A 116 -4.97 22.22 1.71
N LEU A 117 -5.92 21.54 2.35
CA LEU A 117 -6.92 20.73 1.67
C LEU A 117 -7.78 21.58 0.73
N ASN A 118 -8.27 22.74 1.20
CA ASN A 118 -9.09 23.66 0.40
C ASN A 118 -8.34 24.24 -0.81
N ARG A 119 -7.02 24.46 -0.70
CA ARG A 119 -6.21 24.84 -1.87
C ARG A 119 -6.07 23.67 -2.85
N ALA A 120 -5.88 22.46 -2.35
CA ALA A 120 -5.74 21.27 -3.19
C ALA A 120 -7.04 20.92 -3.93
N THR A 121 -8.21 21.06 -3.30
CA THR A 121 -9.52 20.76 -3.91
C THR A 121 -9.83 21.68 -5.09
N LYS A 122 -9.41 22.96 -5.00
CA LYS A 122 -9.57 23.96 -6.08
C LYS A 122 -8.80 23.64 -7.36
N LEU A 123 -7.87 22.68 -7.34
CA LEU A 123 -7.09 22.30 -8.52
C LEU A 123 -7.91 21.53 -9.57
N GLY A 124 -9.11 21.04 -9.23
CA GLY A 124 -9.90 20.20 -10.13
C GLY A 124 -9.26 18.84 -10.44
N LYS A 125 -8.33 18.40 -9.58
CA LYS A 125 -7.60 17.14 -9.68
C LYS A 125 -8.05 16.17 -8.58
N VAL A 126 -7.81 14.88 -8.78
CA VAL A 126 -7.89 13.88 -7.71
C VAL A 126 -6.77 14.18 -6.71
N VAL A 127 -7.15 14.48 -5.46
CA VAL A 127 -6.19 14.75 -4.40
C VAL A 127 -5.91 13.45 -3.65
N LEU A 128 -4.67 12.99 -3.71
CA LEU A 128 -4.20 11.79 -3.02
C LEU A 128 -3.34 12.16 -1.82
N ALA A 129 -3.62 11.53 -0.68
CA ALA A 129 -2.75 11.54 0.48
C ALA A 129 -1.48 10.75 0.20
N VAL A 130 -0.32 11.37 0.39
CA VAL A 130 0.97 10.69 0.30
C VAL A 130 1.85 11.00 1.51
N HIS A 131 2.73 10.06 1.85
CA HIS A 131 3.80 10.26 2.81
C HIS A 131 5.13 9.79 2.19
N ASN A 132 6.13 10.66 2.19
CA ASN A 132 7.39 10.51 1.46
C ASN A 132 7.16 10.12 -0.01
N GLY A 133 6.16 10.74 -0.65
CA GLY A 133 5.79 10.47 -2.04
C GLY A 133 5.05 9.16 -2.31
N HIS A 134 4.74 8.37 -1.29
CA HIS A 134 4.01 7.10 -1.41
C HIS A 134 2.55 7.24 -0.95
N PRO A 135 1.56 6.64 -1.63
CA PRO A 135 0.17 6.67 -1.22
C PRO A 135 -0.03 6.08 0.17
N ILE A 136 -0.79 6.77 1.01
CA ILE A 136 -1.10 6.34 2.37
C ILE A 136 -2.59 6.47 2.66
N ALA A 137 -3.13 5.54 3.45
CA ALA A 137 -4.49 5.63 3.94
C ALA A 137 -4.59 6.71 5.03
N VAL A 138 -5.62 7.53 4.97
CA VAL A 138 -5.96 8.47 6.04
C VAL A 138 -7.09 7.89 6.87
N ARG A 139 -6.86 7.78 8.17
CA ARG A 139 -7.92 7.43 9.12
C ARG A 139 -8.69 8.69 9.47
N THR A 140 -9.99 8.56 9.61
CA THR A 140 -10.80 9.64 10.20
C THR A 140 -10.21 9.99 11.56
N PRO A 141 -9.93 11.27 11.83
CA PRO A 141 -9.36 11.66 13.11
C PRO A 141 -10.26 11.16 14.23
N MET A 142 -9.64 10.54 15.23
CA MET A 142 -10.34 10.24 16.48
C MET A 142 -10.72 11.62 17.04
N LYS A 143 -12.03 11.86 17.21
CA LYS A 143 -12.63 13.14 17.61
C LYS A 143 -11.63 14.00 18.40
N PRO A 144 -11.32 15.25 18.00
CA PRO A 144 -10.45 16.08 18.81
C PRO A 144 -11.08 16.14 20.21
N ALA A 145 -10.31 15.78 21.23
CA ALA A 145 -10.67 16.04 22.61
C ALA A 145 -10.56 17.56 22.87
N ASN A 146 -11.31 18.37 22.13
CA ASN A 146 -11.71 19.70 22.55
C ASN A 146 -12.81 20.25 21.63
N ASP A 147 -14.05 20.10 22.08
CA ASP A 147 -15.19 20.93 21.71
C ASP A 147 -15.05 22.34 22.34
N ALA A 148 -13.88 22.99 22.24
CA ALA A 148 -13.63 24.24 22.96
C ALA A 148 -12.72 25.20 22.18
N GLN A 149 -13.06 25.54 20.92
CA GLN A 149 -12.79 26.85 20.30
C GLN A 149 -13.74 27.07 19.11
N ILE A 150 -15.07 27.06 19.37
CA ILE A 150 -16.05 27.66 18.45
C ILE A 150 -16.87 28.65 19.29
N VAL A 151 -16.46 29.92 19.20
CA VAL A 151 -17.32 31.11 19.31
C VAL A 151 -17.82 31.47 20.73
N GLU A 152 -16.91 32.03 21.54
CA GLU A 152 -17.27 33.17 22.40
C GLU A 152 -17.24 34.44 21.52
N ILE A 153 -18.23 34.59 20.64
CA ILE A 153 -18.60 35.88 20.04
C ILE A 153 -20.09 36.05 20.28
N ARG A 154 -20.42 36.37 21.54
CA ARG A 154 -21.60 37.14 21.89
C ARG A 154 -21.26 38.00 23.08
N LYS A 155 -20.92 39.25 22.80
CA LYS A 155 -21.42 40.42 23.51
C LYS A 155 -21.39 41.62 22.56
#